data_AF-A0A3P9N0J2-F1
#
_entry.id   AF-A0A3P9N0J2-F1
#
_cell.length_a   1.000
_cell.length_b   1.000
_cell.length_c   1.000
_cell.angle_alpha   90.00
_cell.angle_beta   90.00
_cell.angle_gamma   90.00
#
_symmetry.space_group_name_H-M   'P 1'
#
loop_
_entity.id
_entity.type
_entity.pdbx_description
1 polymer ?
#
loop_
_entity_poly.entity_id
_entity_poly.type
_entity_poly.pdbx_seq_one_letter_code
_entity_poly.pdbx_strand_id
1 'polypeptide(L)'
;RISPLDLFVSAARNSLRSGRKGLSVAQSLNLAAQVLTVDLGLKPALLYDSSAARTEQLQRYLSCLRSLQLVSRSLLTLDLNGNGLIINADALRSNLEKTLRGGGPPVVNVSASLEKPAVSDAQRERLTGVVADFLLLLEEFRRHDEADEPLYVGEKSDDWNLCTIFGLLLGYPVTYWFDQARSFENCLSMTPLVVATASAAWQTGDNAHRFCLYSFSVPAALQEETRPELENWRLRLQERFEQQSIMKDLSISQSTVTLPSVCL
;
A
#
# COMPACT_ATOMS: atom_id res chain seq x y z
N ARG A 1 -10.37 7.18 -32.00
CA ARG A 1 -9.25 6.78 -31.10
C ARG A 1 -9.89 6.32 -29.80
N ILE A 2 -9.52 5.16 -29.26
CA ILE A 2 -10.02 4.69 -27.96
C ILE A 2 -9.38 5.57 -26.88
N SER A 3 -10.15 6.07 -25.92
CA SER A 3 -9.61 6.89 -24.83
C SER A 3 -8.69 6.04 -23.94
N PRO A 4 -7.59 6.59 -23.38
CA PRO A 4 -6.79 5.88 -22.38
C PRO A 4 -7.63 5.33 -21.22
N LEU A 5 -8.70 6.04 -20.84
CA LEU A 5 -9.64 5.57 -19.81
C LEU A 5 -10.32 4.24 -20.20
N ASP A 6 -10.77 4.14 -21.44
CA ASP A 6 -11.45 2.94 -21.94
C ASP A 6 -10.48 1.76 -21.98
N LEU A 7 -9.20 2.01 -22.25
CA LEU A 7 -8.15 0.99 -22.20
C LEU A 7 -7.95 0.46 -20.78
N PHE A 8 -7.86 1.33 -19.77
CA PHE A 8 -7.78 0.92 -18.37
C PHE A 8 -9.01 0.12 -17.93
N VAL A 9 -10.21 0.59 -18.28
CA VAL A 9 -11.46 -0.08 -17.94
C VAL A 9 -11.55 -1.45 -18.62
N SER A 10 -11.17 -1.54 -19.89
CA SER A 10 -11.15 -2.79 -20.64
C SER A 10 -10.14 -3.77 -20.04
N ALA A 11 -8.91 -3.33 -19.76
CA ALA A 11 -7.87 -4.18 -19.17
C ALA A 11 -8.31 -4.76 -17.81
N ALA A 12 -8.87 -3.92 -16.94
CA ALA A 12 -9.37 -4.34 -15.63
C ALA A 12 -10.52 -5.34 -15.76
N ARG A 13 -11.50 -5.05 -16.63
CA ARG A 13 -12.64 -5.94 -16.87
C ARG A 13 -12.30 -7.25 -17.54
N ASN A 14 -11.21 -7.33 -18.30
CA ASN A 14 -10.82 -8.57 -18.96
C ASN A 14 -9.94 -9.45 -18.05
N SER A 15 -9.10 -8.83 -17.23
CA SER A 15 -8.09 -9.54 -16.45
C SER A 15 -8.56 -9.90 -15.04
N LEU A 16 -9.33 -9.03 -14.40
CA LEU A 16 -9.68 -9.10 -12.96
C LEU A 16 -11.12 -9.59 -12.71
N ARG A 17 -11.68 -10.38 -13.62
CA ARG A 17 -13.03 -10.94 -13.42
C ARG A 17 -13.00 -12.02 -12.36
N SER A 18 -13.99 -12.00 -11.48
CA SER A 18 -14.30 -13.10 -10.58
C SER A 18 -15.55 -13.80 -11.11
N GLY A 19 -15.37 -14.92 -11.82
CA GLY A 19 -16.45 -15.58 -12.55
C GLY A 19 -17.04 -14.69 -13.66
N ARG A 20 -18.37 -14.48 -13.66
CA ARG A 20 -19.05 -13.66 -14.69
C ARG A 20 -19.00 -12.16 -14.42
N LYS A 21 -18.72 -11.74 -13.17
CA LYS A 21 -18.77 -10.34 -12.74
C LYS A 21 -17.40 -9.67 -12.90
N GLY A 22 -17.35 -8.59 -13.68
CA GLY A 22 -16.18 -7.71 -13.78
C GLY A 22 -16.33 -6.48 -12.90
N LEU A 23 -15.25 -5.71 -12.76
CA LEU A 23 -15.27 -4.44 -12.05
C LEU A 23 -16.21 -3.42 -12.74
N SER A 24 -16.86 -2.59 -11.94
CA SER A 24 -17.60 -1.44 -12.45
C SER A 24 -16.65 -0.44 -13.12
N VAL A 25 -17.19 0.51 -13.90
CA VAL A 25 -16.36 1.58 -14.50
C VAL A 25 -15.64 2.36 -13.39
N ALA A 26 -16.38 2.78 -12.36
CA ALA A 26 -15.83 3.53 -11.24
C ALA A 26 -14.71 2.76 -10.50
N GLN A 27 -14.92 1.46 -10.23
CA GLN A 27 -13.88 0.62 -9.60
C GLN A 27 -12.65 0.48 -10.49
N SER A 28 -12.85 0.31 -11.80
CA SER A 28 -11.74 0.18 -12.76
C SER A 28 -10.92 1.47 -12.86
N LEU A 29 -11.58 2.63 -12.85
CA LEU A 29 -10.92 3.94 -12.86
C LEU A 29 -10.20 4.22 -11.54
N ASN A 30 -10.80 3.86 -10.40
CA ASN A 30 -10.15 4.00 -9.11
C ASN A 30 -8.89 3.12 -9.03
N LEU A 31 -8.98 1.87 -9.49
CA LEU A 31 -7.81 0.98 -9.58
C LEU A 31 -6.74 1.55 -10.51
N ALA A 32 -7.11 2.04 -11.69
CA ALA A 32 -6.16 2.65 -12.62
C ALA A 32 -5.44 3.85 -11.99
N ALA A 33 -6.17 4.74 -11.30
CA ALA A 33 -5.58 5.87 -10.58
C ALA A 33 -4.59 5.39 -9.51
N GLN A 34 -4.94 4.36 -8.74
CA GLN A 34 -4.03 3.76 -7.74
C GLN A 34 -2.78 3.14 -8.35
N VAL A 35 -2.91 2.42 -9.47
CA VAL A 35 -1.75 1.82 -10.15
C VAL A 35 -0.83 2.90 -10.69
N LEU A 36 -1.40 3.96 -11.28
CA LEU A 36 -0.62 5.11 -11.75
C LEU A 36 0.11 5.82 -10.60
N THR A 37 -0.46 5.90 -9.40
CA THR A 37 0.25 6.51 -8.26
C THR A 37 1.40 5.65 -7.74
N VAL A 38 1.30 4.33 -7.88
CA VAL A 38 2.44 3.41 -7.65
C VAL A 38 3.50 3.61 -8.73
N ASP A 39 3.10 3.68 -10.01
CA ASP A 39 4.01 3.85 -11.14
C ASP A 39 4.80 5.17 -11.06
N LEU A 40 4.11 6.25 -10.66
CA LEU A 40 4.69 7.57 -10.41
C LEU A 40 5.55 7.64 -9.13
N GLY A 41 5.61 6.58 -8.32
CA GLY A 41 6.34 6.56 -7.05
C GLY A 41 5.72 7.43 -5.95
N LEU A 42 4.47 7.87 -6.09
CA LEU A 42 3.76 8.61 -5.04
C LEU A 42 3.51 7.70 -3.82
N LYS A 43 3.33 6.40 -4.08
CA LYS A 43 3.30 5.33 -3.08
C LYS A 43 4.09 4.10 -3.53
N PRO A 44 4.69 3.35 -2.59
CA PRO A 44 5.52 2.20 -2.93
C PRO A 44 4.71 0.98 -3.41
N ALA A 45 3.49 0.79 -2.90
CA ALA A 45 2.65 -0.35 -3.25
C ALA A 45 1.15 -0.05 -3.20
N LEU A 46 0.39 -0.94 -3.83
CA LEU A 46 -1.06 -1.04 -3.77
C LEU A 46 -1.43 -2.47 -3.39
N LEU A 47 -2.16 -2.63 -2.29
CA LEU A 47 -2.88 -3.87 -1.99
C LEU A 47 -4.14 -3.96 -2.86
N TYR A 48 -4.34 -5.09 -3.53
CA TYR A 48 -5.52 -5.32 -4.36
C TYR A 48 -6.65 -5.98 -3.56
N ASP A 49 -7.75 -5.27 -3.37
CA ASP A 49 -8.92 -5.70 -2.57
C ASP A 49 -10.27 -5.54 -3.31
N SER A 50 -10.24 -5.17 -4.60
CA SER A 50 -11.44 -4.76 -5.33
C SER A 50 -12.30 -5.93 -5.84
N SER A 51 -11.76 -7.15 -5.86
CA SER A 51 -12.49 -8.39 -6.18
C SER A 51 -11.73 -9.62 -5.65
N ALA A 52 -12.26 -10.82 -5.87
CA ALA A 52 -11.60 -12.08 -5.50
C ALA A 52 -10.54 -12.54 -6.53
N ALA A 53 -10.03 -11.62 -7.36
CA ALA A 53 -9.01 -11.94 -8.35
C ALA A 53 -7.67 -12.27 -7.67
N ARG A 54 -7.01 -13.33 -8.13
CA ARG A 54 -5.72 -13.79 -7.59
C ARG A 54 -4.54 -13.04 -8.20
N THR A 55 -3.35 -13.23 -7.61
CA THR A 55 -2.11 -12.58 -8.06
C THR A 55 -1.79 -12.87 -9.53
N GLU A 56 -2.11 -14.05 -10.07
CA GLU A 56 -1.92 -14.36 -11.49
C GLU A 56 -2.83 -13.53 -12.41
N GLN A 57 -4.01 -13.15 -11.92
CA GLN A 57 -4.91 -12.25 -12.64
C GLN A 57 -4.44 -10.80 -12.55
N LEU A 58 -3.88 -10.41 -11.40
CA LEU A 58 -3.23 -9.12 -11.22
C LEU A 58 -2.02 -8.97 -12.14
N GLN A 59 -1.24 -10.04 -12.32
CA GLN A 59 -0.12 -10.07 -13.25
C GLN A 59 -0.60 -9.92 -14.69
N ARG A 60 -1.63 -10.65 -15.11
CA ARG A 60 -2.25 -10.47 -16.44
C ARG A 60 -2.74 -9.05 -16.66
N TYR A 61 -3.36 -8.44 -15.65
CA TYR A 61 -3.77 -7.04 -15.71
C TYR A 61 -2.56 -6.12 -15.93
N LEU A 62 -1.50 -6.28 -15.14
CA LEU A 62 -0.30 -5.46 -15.23
C LEU A 62 0.42 -5.63 -16.58
N SER A 63 0.57 -6.87 -17.07
CA SER A 63 1.13 -7.16 -18.40
C SER A 63 0.30 -6.52 -19.51
N CYS A 64 -1.04 -6.53 -19.39
CA CYS A 64 -1.92 -5.85 -20.33
C CYS A 64 -1.68 -4.33 -20.34
N LEU A 65 -1.60 -3.69 -19.17
CA LEU A 65 -1.29 -2.26 -19.07
C LEU A 65 0.07 -1.90 -19.68
N ARG A 66 1.10 -2.71 -19.43
CA ARG A 66 2.44 -2.53 -20.02
C ARG A 66 2.42 -2.67 -21.54
N SER A 67 1.70 -3.66 -22.09
CA SER A 67 1.57 -3.84 -23.55
C SER A 67 0.87 -2.65 -24.23
N LEU A 68 -0.02 -1.99 -23.49
CA LEU A 68 -0.73 -0.78 -23.92
C LEU A 68 0.07 0.51 -23.63
N GLN A 69 1.28 0.40 -23.09
CA GLN A 69 2.16 1.51 -22.70
C GLN A 69 1.49 2.49 -21.72
N LEU A 70 0.59 1.96 -20.86
CA LEU A 70 -0.14 2.76 -19.87
C LEU A 70 0.62 2.91 -18.55
N VAL A 71 1.58 2.02 -18.29
CA VAL A 71 2.42 2.00 -17.08
C VAL A 71 3.85 1.61 -17.43
N SER A 72 4.80 1.96 -16.58
CA SER A 72 6.20 1.59 -16.74
C SER A 72 6.46 0.10 -16.45
N ARG A 73 7.67 -0.36 -16.81
CA ARG A 73 8.16 -1.70 -16.49
C ARG A 73 8.68 -1.83 -15.05
N SER A 74 8.73 -0.73 -14.28
CA SER A 74 9.22 -0.76 -12.88
C SER A 74 8.23 -1.35 -11.89
N LEU A 75 6.95 -1.44 -12.29
CA LEU A 75 5.93 -2.11 -11.51
C LEU A 75 6.15 -3.61 -11.50
N LEU A 76 5.86 -4.30 -10.41
CA LEU A 76 5.82 -5.77 -10.29
C LEU A 76 4.53 -6.18 -9.59
N THR A 77 4.13 -7.44 -9.76
CA THR A 77 3.14 -8.05 -8.86
C THR A 77 3.83 -8.87 -7.79
N LEU A 78 3.25 -8.84 -6.60
CA LEU A 78 3.76 -9.50 -5.40
C LEU A 78 2.62 -10.31 -4.77
N ASP A 79 2.87 -11.56 -4.45
CA ASP A 79 2.00 -12.37 -3.59
C ASP A 79 2.59 -12.43 -2.19
N LEU A 80 1.84 -11.91 -1.21
CA LEU A 80 2.17 -12.00 0.20
C LEU A 80 1.04 -12.70 0.94
N ASN A 81 1.27 -13.96 1.32
CA ASN A 81 0.29 -14.81 1.99
C ASN A 81 -1.09 -14.82 1.28
N GLY A 82 -1.10 -14.97 -0.05
CA GLY A 82 -2.32 -15.00 -0.86
C GLY A 82 -2.95 -13.63 -1.12
N ASN A 83 -2.33 -12.55 -0.65
CA ASN A 83 -2.75 -11.18 -0.96
C ASN A 83 -1.91 -10.63 -2.11
N GLY A 84 -2.58 -10.16 -3.16
CA GLY A 84 -1.91 -9.58 -4.32
C GLY A 84 -1.61 -8.10 -4.12
N LEU A 85 -0.36 -7.70 -4.33
CA LEU A 85 0.05 -6.30 -4.39
C LEU A 85 0.61 -5.95 -5.77
N ILE A 86 0.45 -4.69 -6.17
CA ILE A 86 1.24 -4.06 -7.23
C ILE A 86 2.26 -3.16 -6.54
N ILE A 87 3.55 -3.39 -6.79
CA ILE A 87 4.65 -2.64 -6.18
C ILE A 87 5.43 -1.89 -7.25
N ASN A 88 5.97 -0.72 -6.92
CA ASN A 88 7.05 -0.10 -7.70
C ASN A 88 8.37 -0.56 -7.08
N ALA A 89 9.12 -1.40 -7.78
CA ALA A 89 10.29 -2.05 -7.22
C ALA A 89 11.37 -1.05 -6.74
N ASP A 90 11.59 0.02 -7.50
CA ASP A 90 12.60 1.03 -7.17
C ASP A 90 12.15 1.91 -6.00
N ALA A 91 10.88 2.34 -6.01
CA ALA A 91 10.31 3.12 -4.90
C ALA A 91 10.27 2.31 -3.61
N LEU A 92 9.87 1.03 -3.69
CA LEU A 92 9.83 0.13 -2.55
C LEU A 92 11.24 -0.13 -2.00
N ARG A 93 12.21 -0.46 -2.86
CA ARG A 93 13.60 -0.65 -2.45
C ARG A 93 14.15 0.58 -1.73
N SER A 94 13.94 1.78 -2.28
CA SER A 94 14.34 3.03 -1.64
C SER A 94 13.70 3.22 -0.26
N ASN A 95 12.42 2.85 -0.11
CA ASN A 95 11.70 2.95 1.16
C ASN A 95 12.24 1.96 2.22
N LEU A 96 12.52 0.73 1.80
CA LEU A 96 13.08 -0.33 2.65
C LEU A 96 14.53 -0.01 3.07
N GLU A 97 15.37 0.46 2.16
CA GLU A 97 16.74 0.89 2.49
C GLU A 97 16.74 2.06 3.50
N LYS A 98 15.81 3.02 3.35
CA LYS A 98 15.62 4.10 4.34
C LYS A 98 15.18 3.56 5.70
N THR A 99 14.34 2.54 5.71
CA THR A 99 13.90 1.86 6.93
C THR A 99 15.07 1.24 7.67
N LEU A 100 15.99 0.55 6.98
CA LEU A 100 17.20 0.01 7.59
C LEU A 100 18.12 1.08 8.18
N ARG A 101 18.27 2.23 7.50
CA ARG A 101 19.19 3.30 7.94
C ARG A 101 18.61 4.16 9.07
N GLY A 102 17.30 4.38 9.08
CA GLY A 102 16.61 5.32 9.97
C GLY A 102 15.72 4.66 11.03
N GLY A 103 15.77 3.33 11.16
CA GLY A 103 14.94 2.57 12.10
C GLY A 103 13.49 2.33 11.66
N GLY A 104 13.08 2.77 10.45
CA GLY A 104 11.73 2.54 9.92
C GLY A 104 10.63 3.35 10.59
N PRO A 105 9.37 3.17 10.15
CA PRO A 105 8.23 3.78 10.83
C PRO A 105 8.07 3.23 12.26
N PRO A 106 7.54 4.02 13.21
CA PRO A 106 7.12 3.52 14.51
C PRO A 106 6.17 2.33 14.37
N VAL A 107 6.36 1.35 15.24
CA VAL A 107 5.49 0.17 15.34
C VAL A 107 4.63 0.33 16.59
N VAL A 108 3.32 0.50 16.43
CA VAL A 108 2.37 0.61 17.53
C VAL A 108 1.89 -0.79 17.88
N ASN A 109 2.21 -1.23 19.09
CA ASN A 109 1.67 -2.45 19.67
C ASN A 109 0.22 -2.19 20.11
N VAL A 110 -0.70 -2.95 19.52
CA VAL A 110 -2.15 -2.88 19.76
C VAL A 110 -2.69 -4.20 20.30
N SER A 111 -1.82 -5.05 20.87
CA SER A 111 -2.21 -6.35 21.43
C SER A 111 -3.37 -6.23 22.41
N ALA A 112 -4.35 -7.13 22.35
CA ALA A 112 -5.53 -7.13 23.23
C ALA A 112 -5.21 -7.17 24.73
N SER A 113 -4.03 -7.66 25.12
CA SER A 113 -3.57 -7.67 26.52
C SER A 113 -3.14 -6.31 27.06
N LEU A 114 -3.03 -5.28 26.20
CA LEU A 114 -2.68 -3.93 26.60
C LEU A 114 -3.93 -3.13 26.94
N GLU A 115 -3.84 -2.30 27.98
CA GLU A 115 -4.90 -1.34 28.33
C GLU A 115 -5.03 -0.22 27.30
N LYS A 116 -3.92 0.13 26.64
CA LYS A 116 -3.84 1.19 25.62
C LYS A 116 -2.74 0.89 24.61
N PRO A 117 -2.87 1.37 23.36
CA PRO A 117 -1.83 1.22 22.35
C PRO A 117 -0.57 1.97 22.76
N ALA A 118 0.60 1.42 22.41
CA ALA A 118 1.90 2.01 22.72
C ALA A 118 2.91 1.75 21.60
N VAL A 119 3.83 2.68 21.36
CA VAL A 119 4.97 2.44 20.45
C VAL A 119 5.90 1.38 21.06
N SER A 120 6.43 0.51 20.21
CA SER A 120 7.29 -0.61 20.60
C SER A 120 8.58 -0.64 19.82
N ASP A 121 9.68 -0.25 20.47
CA ASP A 121 11.03 -0.33 19.89
C ASP A 121 11.45 -1.78 19.60
N ALA A 122 11.08 -2.73 20.46
CA ALA A 122 11.37 -4.14 20.25
C ALA A 122 10.75 -4.69 18.96
N GLN A 123 9.51 -4.31 18.62
CA GLN A 123 8.90 -4.74 17.36
C GLN A 123 9.48 -3.96 16.16
N ARG A 124 9.85 -2.70 16.37
CA ARG A 124 10.54 -1.88 15.37
C ARG A 124 11.91 -2.47 15.00
N GLU A 125 12.67 -2.96 15.96
CA GLU A 125 13.94 -3.67 15.72
C GLU A 125 13.71 -4.95 14.92
N ARG A 126 12.71 -5.77 15.28
CA ARG A 126 12.35 -6.99 14.52
C ARG A 126 11.98 -6.69 13.07
N LEU A 127 11.28 -5.58 12.83
CA LEU A 127 10.93 -5.14 11.49
C LEU A 127 12.18 -4.95 10.60
N THR A 128 13.31 -4.50 11.16
CA THR A 128 14.54 -4.32 10.39
C THR A 128 15.09 -5.64 9.83
N GLY A 129 14.96 -6.74 10.58
CA GLY A 129 15.33 -8.08 10.08
C GLY A 129 14.47 -8.49 8.88
N VAL A 130 13.15 -8.34 9.01
CA VAL A 130 12.21 -8.64 7.91
C VAL A 130 12.48 -7.77 6.68
N VAL A 131 12.80 -6.49 6.88
CA VAL A 131 13.15 -5.57 5.79
C VAL A 131 14.40 -6.04 5.04
N ALA A 132 15.42 -6.53 5.75
CA ALA A 132 16.63 -7.07 5.13
C ALA A 132 16.33 -8.32 4.29
N ASP A 133 15.53 -9.25 4.82
CA ASP A 133 15.10 -10.45 4.10
C ASP A 133 14.29 -10.10 2.84
N PHE A 134 13.39 -9.11 2.94
CA PHE A 134 12.59 -8.65 1.81
C PHE A 134 13.45 -7.99 0.72
N LEU A 135 14.48 -7.22 1.10
CA LEU A 135 15.41 -6.61 0.15
C LEU A 135 16.19 -7.67 -0.63
N LEU A 136 16.66 -8.73 0.05
CA LEU A 136 17.34 -9.85 -0.60
C LEU A 136 16.42 -10.56 -1.60
N LEU A 137 15.17 -10.82 -1.21
CA LEU A 137 14.17 -11.40 -2.09
C LEU A 137 13.94 -10.55 -3.35
N LEU A 138 13.81 -9.23 -3.18
CA LEU A 138 13.60 -8.31 -4.30
C LEU A 138 14.83 -8.26 -5.24
N GLU A 139 16.03 -8.35 -4.69
CA GLU A 139 17.27 -8.41 -5.48
C GLU A 139 17.41 -9.70 -6.27
N GLU A 140 17.12 -10.85 -5.65
CA GLU A 140 17.12 -12.16 -6.30
C GLU A 140 16.15 -12.18 -7.47
N PHE A 141 14.91 -11.75 -7.25
CA PHE A 141 13.88 -11.70 -8.29
C PHE A 141 14.30 -10.83 -9.49
N ARG A 142 14.90 -9.66 -9.23
CA ARG A 142 15.39 -8.77 -10.29
C ARG A 142 16.55 -9.36 -11.10
N ARG A 143 17.37 -10.24 -10.51
CA ARG A 143 18.47 -10.89 -11.21
C ARG A 143 18.02 -11.94 -12.21
N HIS A 144 16.85 -12.54 -12.00
CA HIS A 144 16.30 -13.59 -12.85
C HIS A 144 15.45 -13.07 -14.02
N ASP A 145 15.27 -11.74 -14.15
CA ASP A 145 14.45 -11.08 -15.18
C ASP A 145 13.02 -11.67 -15.29
N GLU A 146 12.47 -12.09 -14.16
CA GLU A 146 11.14 -12.70 -14.04
C GLU A 146 10.01 -11.64 -14.06
N ALA A 147 10.19 -10.51 -14.76
CA ALA A 147 9.28 -9.37 -14.71
C ALA A 147 7.84 -9.69 -15.16
N ASP A 148 7.66 -10.80 -15.87
CA ASP A 148 6.37 -11.31 -16.34
C ASP A 148 5.72 -12.35 -15.41
N GLU A 149 6.37 -12.73 -14.32
CA GLU A 149 5.80 -13.58 -13.26
C GLU A 149 5.57 -12.77 -11.97
N PRO A 150 4.63 -13.19 -11.10
CA PRO A 150 4.52 -12.61 -9.77
C PRO A 150 5.71 -12.98 -8.88
N LEU A 151 6.16 -12.03 -8.06
CA LEU A 151 7.07 -12.32 -6.96
C LEU A 151 6.29 -13.00 -5.83
N TYR A 152 6.58 -14.27 -5.56
CA TYR A 152 6.01 -14.97 -4.41
C TYR A 152 6.96 -14.89 -3.22
N VAL A 153 6.51 -14.34 -2.09
CA VAL A 153 7.32 -14.28 -0.86
C VAL A 153 7.49 -15.68 -0.23
N GLY A 154 6.51 -16.56 -0.44
CA GLY A 154 6.53 -17.95 0.02
C GLY A 154 6.43 -18.11 1.54
N GLU A 155 6.78 -19.32 2.01
CA GLU A 155 6.74 -19.74 3.43
C GLU A 155 7.61 -18.87 4.35
N LYS A 156 8.57 -18.10 3.80
CA LYS A 156 9.36 -17.13 4.56
C LYS A 156 8.50 -16.09 5.29
N SER A 157 7.27 -15.85 4.79
CA SER A 157 6.34 -14.89 5.39
C SER A 157 5.51 -15.44 6.55
N ASP A 158 5.57 -16.74 6.84
CA ASP A 158 4.72 -17.38 7.87
C ASP A 158 5.00 -16.82 9.28
N ASP A 159 6.25 -16.44 9.53
CA ASP A 159 6.68 -15.83 10.80
C ASP A 159 6.54 -14.30 10.82
N TRP A 160 6.14 -13.68 9.70
CA TRP A 160 6.05 -12.22 9.60
C TRP A 160 4.72 -11.71 10.15
N ASN A 161 4.78 -10.59 10.87
CA ASN A 161 3.55 -9.89 11.24
C ASN A 161 2.95 -9.18 10.01
N LEU A 162 1.92 -9.76 9.40
CA LEU A 162 1.39 -9.28 8.13
C LEU A 162 0.79 -7.88 8.24
N CYS A 163 0.17 -7.55 9.37
CA CYS A 163 -0.35 -6.20 9.61
C CYS A 163 0.78 -5.15 9.57
N THR A 164 1.90 -5.42 10.25
CA THR A 164 3.08 -4.55 10.21
C THR A 164 3.66 -4.46 8.80
N ILE A 165 3.80 -5.59 8.11
CA ILE A 165 4.40 -5.65 6.77
C ILE A 165 3.52 -4.95 5.74
N PHE A 166 2.20 -5.13 5.75
CA PHE A 166 1.32 -4.39 4.86
C PHE A 166 1.44 -2.88 5.08
N GLY A 167 1.44 -2.41 6.34
CA GLY A 167 1.64 -0.99 6.63
C GLY A 167 2.96 -0.45 6.08
N LEU A 168 4.04 -1.21 6.24
CA LEU A 168 5.37 -0.86 5.70
C LEU A 168 5.36 -0.82 4.17
N LEU A 169 4.86 -1.87 3.52
CA LEU A 169 4.83 -2.02 2.06
C LEU A 169 3.95 -0.96 1.40
N LEU A 170 2.84 -0.57 2.05
CA LEU A 170 1.95 0.50 1.58
C LEU A 170 2.54 1.90 1.81
N GLY A 171 3.63 2.02 2.57
CA GLY A 171 4.30 3.28 2.84
C GLY A 171 3.59 4.13 3.90
N TYR A 172 2.93 3.50 4.86
CA TYR A 172 2.32 4.21 5.98
C TYR A 172 3.38 4.75 6.94
N PRO A 173 3.20 5.96 7.50
CA PRO A 173 4.16 6.56 8.43
C PRO A 173 4.19 5.87 9.79
N VAL A 174 3.18 5.06 10.10
CA VAL A 174 3.06 4.28 11.33
C VAL A 174 2.50 2.91 10.96
N THR A 175 3.00 1.87 11.61
CA THR A 175 2.54 0.49 11.40
C THR A 175 2.00 -0.08 12.71
N TYR A 176 1.10 -1.05 12.60
CA TYR A 176 0.53 -1.72 13.78
C TYR A 176 1.09 -3.12 13.93
N TRP A 177 1.13 -3.58 15.17
CA TRP A 177 1.55 -4.92 15.53
C TRP A 177 0.64 -5.48 16.62
N PHE A 178 0.25 -6.73 16.45
CA PHE A 178 -0.40 -7.56 17.46
C PHE A 178 -0.01 -9.01 17.22
N ASP A 179 -0.08 -9.86 18.24
CA ASP A 179 0.29 -11.27 18.10
C ASP A 179 -0.77 -12.06 17.31
N GLN A 180 -0.63 -12.05 15.98
CA GLN A 180 -1.52 -12.72 15.03
C GLN A 180 -1.57 -14.25 15.22
N ALA A 181 -0.55 -14.86 15.84
CA ALA A 181 -0.54 -16.29 16.12
C ALA A 181 -1.41 -16.64 17.33
N ARG A 182 -1.66 -15.66 18.23
CA ARG A 182 -2.49 -15.85 19.42
C ARG A 182 -3.92 -15.37 19.23
N SER A 183 -4.13 -14.21 18.60
CA SER A 183 -5.46 -13.61 18.44
C SER A 183 -5.47 -12.52 17.37
N PHE A 184 -6.64 -12.31 16.75
CA PHE A 184 -6.92 -11.13 15.90
C PHE A 184 -7.56 -9.97 16.69
N GLU A 185 -7.77 -10.14 18.00
CA GLU A 185 -8.26 -9.08 18.87
C GLU A 185 -7.18 -8.01 19.11
N ASN A 186 -7.63 -6.76 19.27
CA ASN A 186 -6.76 -5.62 19.53
C ASN A 186 -7.37 -4.69 20.59
N CYS A 187 -6.53 -3.83 21.17
CA CYS A 187 -6.93 -2.87 22.20
C CYS A 187 -7.54 -1.58 21.63
N LEU A 188 -7.94 -1.54 20.34
CA LEU A 188 -8.43 -0.32 19.69
C LEU A 188 -9.95 -0.11 19.80
N SER A 189 -10.69 -1.07 20.38
CA SER A 189 -12.12 -0.89 20.60
C SER A 189 -12.38 0.37 21.43
N MET A 190 -13.26 1.24 20.92
CA MET A 190 -13.60 2.52 21.53
C MET A 190 -12.40 3.46 21.78
N THR A 191 -11.24 3.17 21.20
CA THR A 191 -10.07 4.05 21.24
C THR A 191 -10.21 5.12 20.15
N PRO A 192 -10.07 6.42 20.47
CA PRO A 192 -10.05 7.46 19.46
C PRO A 192 -8.87 7.28 18.49
N LEU A 193 -9.16 7.26 17.19
CA LEU A 193 -8.21 7.13 16.12
C LEU A 193 -8.21 8.41 15.26
N VAL A 194 -7.04 9.00 15.07
CA VAL A 194 -6.84 10.07 14.10
C VAL A 194 -6.61 9.42 12.74
N VAL A 195 -7.58 9.56 11.85
CA VAL A 195 -7.54 9.06 10.47
C VAL A 195 -6.97 10.16 9.59
N ALA A 196 -5.83 9.88 8.96
CA ALA A 196 -5.25 10.73 7.94
C ALA A 196 -5.65 10.22 6.56
N THR A 197 -6.21 11.10 5.74
CA THR A 197 -6.61 10.80 4.36
C THR A 197 -5.87 11.72 3.41
N ALA A 198 -5.12 11.15 2.47
CA ALA A 198 -4.64 11.88 1.30
C ALA A 198 -5.54 11.54 0.11
N SER A 199 -6.05 12.56 -0.58
CA SER A 199 -6.85 12.41 -1.79
C SER A 199 -6.23 13.20 -2.93
N ALA A 200 -6.44 12.73 -4.16
CA ALA A 200 -6.01 13.42 -5.36
C ALA A 200 -7.06 13.28 -6.46
N ALA A 201 -6.86 14.01 -7.55
CA ALA A 201 -7.67 13.93 -8.76
C ALA A 201 -6.80 13.47 -9.93
N TRP A 202 -7.28 12.48 -10.67
CA TRP A 202 -6.72 12.12 -11.96
C TRP A 202 -7.45 12.90 -13.05
N GLN A 203 -6.74 13.81 -13.72
CA GLN A 203 -7.31 14.61 -14.80
C GLN A 203 -7.38 13.79 -16.09
N THR A 204 -8.57 13.63 -16.63
CA THR A 204 -8.83 12.78 -17.80
C THR A 204 -9.73 13.51 -18.78
N GLY A 205 -9.13 14.31 -19.66
CA GLY A 205 -9.86 15.24 -20.52
C GLY A 205 -10.53 16.33 -19.69
N ASP A 206 -11.82 16.57 -19.90
CA ASP A 206 -12.60 17.59 -19.20
C ASP A 206 -13.12 17.16 -17.82
N ASN A 207 -12.91 15.88 -17.45
CA ASN A 207 -13.39 15.31 -16.20
C ASN A 207 -12.22 14.94 -15.28
N ALA A 208 -12.42 15.20 -13.98
CA ALA A 208 -11.49 14.82 -12.93
C ALA A 208 -12.04 13.63 -12.12
N HIS A 209 -11.31 12.52 -12.07
CA HIS A 209 -11.64 11.38 -11.22
C HIS A 209 -10.96 11.55 -9.85
N ARG A 210 -11.73 11.84 -8.80
CA ARG A 210 -11.21 11.94 -7.43
C ARG A 210 -11.07 10.56 -6.80
N PHE A 211 -9.96 10.33 -6.11
CA PHE A 211 -9.67 9.06 -5.44
C PHE A 211 -8.88 9.28 -4.14
N CYS A 212 -8.93 8.29 -3.26
CA CYS A 212 -8.21 8.27 -1.99
C CYS A 212 -6.81 7.67 -2.21
N LEU A 213 -5.75 8.45 -2.11
CA LEU A 213 -4.37 7.99 -2.31
C LEU A 213 -3.82 7.20 -1.11
N TYR A 214 -4.06 7.71 0.11
CA TYR A 214 -3.71 7.06 1.37
C TYR A 214 -4.88 7.20 2.34
N SER A 215 -5.13 6.15 3.12
CA SER A 215 -6.01 6.19 4.29
C SER A 215 -5.41 5.29 5.36
N PHE A 216 -4.98 5.90 6.46
CA PHE A 216 -4.43 5.18 7.61
C PHE A 216 -4.86 5.89 8.90
N SER A 217 -4.72 5.20 10.02
CA SER A 217 -5.04 5.75 11.33
C SER A 217 -3.86 5.68 12.27
N VAL A 218 -3.88 6.53 13.29
CA VAL A 218 -2.98 6.48 14.45
C VAL A 218 -3.82 6.69 15.71
N PRO A 219 -3.59 5.97 16.81
CA PRO A 219 -4.28 6.25 18.06
C PRO A 219 -4.03 7.68 18.53
N ALA A 220 -5.09 8.41 18.90
CA ALA A 220 -4.97 9.81 19.29
C ALA A 220 -4.00 10.02 20.48
N ALA A 221 -3.92 9.04 21.38
CA ALA A 221 -2.98 9.03 22.50
C ALA A 221 -1.50 9.05 22.09
N LEU A 222 -1.18 8.63 20.86
CA LEU A 222 0.18 8.55 20.32
C LEU A 222 0.46 9.65 19.27
N GLN A 223 -0.43 10.63 19.12
CA GLN A 223 -0.30 11.66 18.09
C GLN A 223 0.98 12.50 18.26
N GLU A 224 1.31 12.90 19.48
CA GLU A 224 2.54 13.67 19.77
C GLU A 224 3.79 12.88 19.41
N GLU A 225 3.83 11.61 19.82
CA GLU A 225 4.96 10.70 19.64
C GLU A 225 5.20 10.37 18.15
N THR A 226 4.13 10.23 17.37
CA THR A 226 4.19 9.88 15.94
C THR A 226 4.20 11.10 15.02
N ARG A 227 4.03 12.32 15.55
CA ARG A 227 3.97 13.57 14.77
C ARG A 227 5.16 13.75 13.81
N PRO A 228 6.42 13.55 14.22
CA PRO A 228 7.56 13.78 13.33
C PRO A 228 7.47 12.93 12.05
N GLU A 229 7.01 11.69 12.17
CA GLU A 229 6.88 10.76 11.05
C GLU A 229 5.70 11.09 10.14
N LEU A 230 4.58 11.54 10.73
CA LEU A 230 3.43 12.04 10.00
C LEU A 230 3.78 13.29 9.16
N GLU A 231 4.51 14.25 9.74
CA GLU A 231 4.93 15.46 9.03
C GLU A 231 5.98 15.17 7.95
N ASN A 232 6.95 14.30 8.24
CA ASN A 232 7.92 13.84 7.26
C ASN A 232 7.26 13.09 6.10
N TRP A 233 6.29 12.22 6.37
CA TRP A 233 5.48 11.57 5.32
C TRP A 233 4.71 12.59 4.49
N ARG A 234 4.07 13.58 5.12
CA ARG A 234 3.32 14.65 4.46
C ARG A 234 4.22 15.44 3.50
N LEU A 235 5.36 15.91 4.00
CA LEU A 235 6.33 16.69 3.22
C LEU A 235 6.83 15.89 2.02
N ARG A 236 7.28 14.64 2.25
CA ARG A 236 7.79 13.79 1.17
C ARG A 236 6.71 13.45 0.13
N LEU A 237 5.46 13.29 0.56
CA LEU A 237 4.35 13.08 -0.37
C LEU A 237 4.12 14.33 -1.23
N GLN A 238 4.13 15.53 -0.63
CA GLN A 238 4.00 16.79 -1.35
C GLN A 238 5.14 16.97 -2.36
N GLU A 239 6.39 16.74 -1.96
CA GLU A 239 7.56 16.83 -2.84
C GLU A 239 7.45 15.88 -4.06
N ARG A 240 7.09 14.61 -3.83
CA ARG A 240 6.88 13.66 -4.95
C ARG A 240 5.69 14.05 -5.81
N PHE A 241 4.65 14.63 -5.23
CA PHE A 241 3.47 15.08 -5.96
C PHE A 241 3.79 16.26 -6.89
N GLU A 242 4.66 17.18 -6.46
CA GLU A 242 5.14 18.32 -7.26
C GLU A 242 6.03 17.89 -8.44
N GLN A 243 6.70 16.75 -8.33
CA GLN A 243 7.58 16.19 -9.37
C GLN A 243 6.83 15.50 -10.52
N GLN A 244 5.52 15.33 -10.42
CA GLN A 244 4.71 14.67 -11.44
C GLN A 244 3.58 15.57 -11.95
N SER A 245 3.07 15.29 -13.15
CA SER A 245 2.08 16.15 -13.82
C SER A 245 0.72 15.48 -14.08
N ILE A 246 0.56 14.19 -13.74
CA ILE A 246 -0.63 13.38 -14.05
C ILE A 246 -1.73 13.56 -12.99
N MET A 247 -1.36 13.47 -11.72
CA MET A 247 -2.26 13.66 -10.59
C MET A 247 -2.28 15.13 -10.16
N LYS A 248 -3.47 15.63 -9.83
CA LYS A 248 -3.74 17.01 -9.42
C LYS A 248 -4.49 17.06 -8.10
N ASP A 249 -4.60 18.26 -7.53
CA ASP A 249 -5.45 18.56 -6.38
C ASP A 249 -5.19 17.67 -5.15
N LEU A 250 -3.91 17.49 -4.80
CA LEU A 250 -3.52 16.80 -3.58
C LEU A 250 -4.14 17.52 -2.37
N SER A 251 -4.91 16.78 -1.58
CA SER A 251 -5.51 17.25 -0.35
C SER A 251 -5.22 16.23 0.74
N ILE A 252 -4.74 16.70 1.89
CA ILE A 252 -4.48 15.87 3.06
C ILE A 252 -5.35 16.41 4.19
N SER A 253 -6.18 15.55 4.75
CA SER A 253 -7.08 15.87 5.85
C SER A 253 -6.90 14.88 7.00
N GLN A 254 -7.30 15.31 8.19
CA GLN A 254 -7.34 14.48 9.39
C GLN A 254 -8.72 14.59 10.04
N SER A 255 -9.23 13.47 10.53
CA SER A 255 -10.44 13.43 11.35
C SER A 255 -10.27 12.42 12.47
N THR A 256 -10.96 12.64 13.60
CA THR A 256 -10.95 11.69 14.72
C THR A 256 -12.20 10.86 14.68
N VAL A 257 -12.06 9.53 14.76
CA VAL A 257 -13.17 8.57 14.82
C VAL A 257 -13.01 7.68 16.04
N THR A 258 -14.15 7.22 16.58
CA THR A 258 -14.19 6.22 17.64
C THR A 258 -15.14 5.13 17.20
N LEU A 259 -14.65 3.90 17.07
CA LEU A 259 -15.40 2.77 16.54
C LEU A 259 -15.44 1.63 17.57
N PRO A 260 -16.55 0.87 17.64
CA PRO A 260 -16.65 -0.28 18.55
C PRO A 260 -15.69 -1.41 18.16
N SER A 261 -15.28 -1.47 16.89
CA SER A 261 -14.31 -2.43 16.38
C SER A 261 -13.50 -1.80 15.25
N VAL A 262 -12.25 -2.23 15.11
CA VAL A 262 -11.29 -1.75 14.12
C VAL A 262 -10.67 -2.97 13.45
N CYS A 263 -10.79 -3.05 12.13
CA CYS A 263 -10.12 -4.06 11.31
C CYS A 263 -8.76 -3.52 10.87
N LEU A 264 -7.71 -4.32 11.04
CA LEU A 264 -6.32 -3.98 10.75
C LEU A 264 -5.74 -4.85 9.65
#